data_AF-A0A3P7EE63-F1
#
_entry.id   AF-A0A3P7EE63-F1
#
_cell.length_a   1.000
_cell.length_b   1.000
_cell.length_c   1.000
_cell.angle_alpha   90.00
_cell.angle_beta   90.00
_cell.angle_gamma   90.00
#
_symmetry.space_group_name_H-M   'P 1'
#
loop_
_entity.id
_entity.type
_entity.pdbx_description
1 polymer ?
#
loop_
_entity_poly.entity_id
_entity_poly.type
_entity_poly.pdbx_seq_one_letter_code
_entity_poly.pdbx_strand_id
1 'polypeptide(L)'
;MVAICSNTYDGYKCQCPPGFLDMSPDPLRLPGRKCIQLINECVTNKHDCSPYATCIDTLESYLCQCNAKYIDVSSRYGLKPGRRCAQSMNHCASRLTNSCDKNADCITLPDDYTCICATGYFDVSSNAKLPAGRVCTLQTHCPAQPTDLVFLIDGSGSIGLNVFHNEVLRFVKDFIELFDISPQQTRVGVVQFSHIIRHEIYLNDCSSMEQLKDAISNIE
;
A
#
# COMPACT_ATOMS: atom_id res chain seq x y z
N MET A 1 -35.11 2.66 -21.37
CA MET A 1 -35.46 2.19 -22.72
C MET A 1 -36.91 1.75 -22.71
N VAL A 2 -37.68 2.03 -23.78
CA VAL A 2 -39.15 1.97 -23.77
C VAL A 2 -39.62 0.70 -24.49
N ALA A 3 -40.41 -0.13 -23.80
CA ALA A 3 -41.07 -1.28 -24.40
C ALA A 3 -42.25 -0.88 -25.29
N ILE A 4 -42.63 -1.75 -26.21
CA ILE A 4 -43.80 -1.56 -27.07
C ILE A 4 -45.03 -2.04 -26.28
N CYS A 5 -45.91 -1.12 -25.90
CA CYS A 5 -47.11 -1.43 -25.14
C CYS A 5 -48.37 -1.24 -25.99
N SER A 6 -49.27 -2.22 -25.94
CA SER A 6 -50.59 -2.19 -26.57
C SER A 6 -51.69 -2.28 -25.52
N ASN A 7 -52.74 -1.46 -25.64
CA ASN A 7 -53.90 -1.52 -24.76
C ASN A 7 -54.71 -2.80 -25.03
N THR A 8 -55.19 -3.45 -23.98
CA THR A 8 -56.08 -4.62 -24.02
C THR A 8 -57.38 -4.28 -23.28
N TYR A 9 -58.40 -5.16 -23.40
CA TYR A 9 -59.69 -4.96 -22.71
C TYR A 9 -59.55 -4.88 -21.17
N ASP A 10 -58.55 -5.58 -20.62
CA ASP A 10 -58.28 -5.69 -19.18
C ASP A 10 -56.92 -5.05 -18.79
N GLY A 11 -56.56 -3.95 -19.45
CA GLY A 11 -55.36 -3.16 -19.13
C GLY A 11 -54.42 -2.95 -20.31
N TYR A 12 -53.14 -3.28 -20.16
CA TYR A 12 -52.13 -3.11 -21.20
C TYR A 12 -51.09 -4.21 -21.13
N LYS A 13 -50.59 -4.62 -22.30
CA LYS A 13 -49.52 -5.63 -22.44
C LYS A 13 -48.32 -4.99 -23.13
N CYS A 14 -47.14 -5.16 -22.54
CA CYS A 14 -45.89 -4.64 -23.10
C CYS A 14 -45.00 -5.77 -23.58
N GLN A 15 -44.19 -5.51 -24.61
CA GLN A 15 -43.20 -6.43 -25.17
C GLN A 15 -41.92 -5.69 -25.47
N CYS A 16 -40.78 -6.37 -25.33
CA CYS A 16 -39.50 -5.78 -25.69
C CYS A 16 -39.38 -5.62 -27.23
N PRO A 17 -38.71 -4.56 -27.71
CA PRO A 17 -38.48 -4.38 -29.14
C PRO A 17 -37.68 -5.55 -29.76
N PRO A 18 -37.74 -5.75 -31.09
CA PRO A 18 -36.90 -6.74 -31.77
C PRO A 18 -35.40 -6.56 -31.45
N GLY A 19 -34.71 -7.65 -31.11
CA GLY A 19 -33.30 -7.64 -30.69
C GLY A 19 -33.07 -7.40 -29.19
N PHE A 20 -34.13 -7.28 -28.40
CA PHE A 20 -34.07 -7.11 -26.94
C PHE A 20 -34.66 -8.33 -26.23
N LEU A 21 -34.00 -8.77 -25.16
CA LEU A 21 -34.47 -9.84 -24.27
C LEU A 21 -35.25 -9.24 -23.10
N ASP A 22 -36.38 -9.85 -22.78
CA ASP A 22 -37.21 -9.46 -21.64
C ASP A 22 -36.70 -10.11 -20.34
N MET A 23 -36.13 -9.28 -19.46
CA MET A 23 -35.65 -9.64 -18.11
C MET A 23 -36.49 -8.99 -17.01
N SER A 24 -37.77 -8.74 -17.29
CA SER A 24 -38.70 -8.19 -16.30
C SER A 24 -38.76 -9.10 -15.05
N PRO A 25 -38.95 -8.55 -13.84
CA PRO A 25 -39.08 -9.37 -12.62
C PRO A 25 -40.20 -10.41 -12.68
N ASP A 26 -41.27 -10.13 -13.43
CA ASP A 26 -42.36 -11.07 -13.72
C ASP A 26 -42.64 -11.04 -15.24
N PRO A 27 -41.90 -11.83 -16.05
CA PRO A 27 -42.08 -11.85 -17.51
C PRO A 27 -43.45 -12.39 -17.95
N LEU A 28 -44.14 -13.15 -17.09
CA LEU A 28 -45.41 -13.77 -17.44
C LEU A 28 -46.57 -12.78 -17.29
N ARG A 29 -46.61 -12.03 -16.18
CA ARG A 29 -47.70 -11.09 -15.89
C ARG A 29 -47.36 -9.66 -16.28
N LEU A 30 -46.09 -9.29 -16.21
CA LEU A 30 -45.59 -7.95 -16.48
C LEU A 30 -44.39 -8.00 -17.46
N PRO A 31 -44.58 -8.51 -18.69
CA PRO A 31 -43.54 -8.45 -19.72
C PRO A 31 -43.23 -7.00 -20.12
N GLY A 32 -42.06 -6.77 -20.70
CA GLY A 32 -41.61 -5.50 -21.24
C GLY A 32 -41.24 -4.43 -20.20
N ARG A 33 -41.02 -4.78 -18.93
CA ARG A 33 -40.60 -3.85 -17.87
C ARG A 33 -39.09 -3.65 -17.81
N LYS A 34 -38.31 -4.68 -18.12
CA LYS A 34 -36.83 -4.61 -18.21
C LYS A 34 -36.36 -5.27 -19.51
N CYS A 35 -36.20 -4.47 -20.55
CA CYS A 35 -35.67 -4.92 -21.83
C CYS A 35 -34.17 -4.63 -21.89
N ILE A 36 -33.36 -5.67 -22.07
CA ILE A 36 -31.92 -5.54 -22.28
C ILE A 36 -31.58 -5.82 -23.74
N GLN A 37 -30.62 -5.08 -24.28
CA GLN A 37 -30.12 -5.36 -25.63
C GLN A 37 -29.15 -6.54 -25.53
N LEU A 38 -29.37 -7.59 -26.33
CA LEU A 38 -28.39 -8.67 -26.47
C LEU A 38 -27.25 -8.15 -27.34
N ILE A 39 -26.26 -7.51 -26.72
CA ILE A 39 -25.01 -7.13 -27.36
C ILE A 39 -23.98 -8.15 -26.93
N ASN A 40 -23.28 -8.77 -27.88
CA ASN A 40 -22.10 -9.53 -27.53
C ASN A 40 -20.91 -8.57 -27.38
N GLU A 41 -20.60 -8.17 -26.15
CA GLU A 41 -19.51 -7.20 -25.91
C GLU A 41 -18.13 -7.77 -26.26
N CYS A 42 -17.97 -9.09 -26.22
CA CYS A 42 -16.71 -9.78 -26.55
C CYS A 42 -16.40 -9.73 -28.06
N VAL A 43 -17.40 -9.84 -28.93
CA VAL A 43 -17.22 -9.72 -30.39
C VAL A 43 -17.12 -8.25 -30.80
N THR A 44 -17.86 -7.37 -30.13
CA THR A 44 -17.86 -5.93 -30.46
C THR A 44 -16.69 -5.14 -29.85
N ASN A 45 -15.80 -5.80 -29.08
CA ASN A 45 -14.71 -5.18 -28.32
C ASN A 45 -15.18 -4.04 -27.39
N LYS A 46 -16.43 -4.10 -26.92
CA LYS A 46 -17.02 -3.12 -25.99
C LYS A 46 -16.89 -3.59 -24.54
N HIS A 47 -15.69 -4.04 -24.17
CA HIS A 47 -15.39 -4.54 -22.83
C HIS A 47 -14.10 -3.90 -22.27
N ASP A 48 -14.07 -3.67 -20.95
CA ASP A 48 -12.86 -3.23 -20.21
C ASP A 48 -12.07 -4.41 -19.60
N CYS A 49 -12.06 -5.59 -20.21
CA CYS A 49 -11.31 -6.75 -19.65
C CYS A 49 -9.80 -6.49 -19.69
N SER A 50 -9.05 -7.08 -18.75
CA SER A 50 -7.58 -7.07 -18.82
C SER A 50 -7.10 -7.65 -20.16
N PRO A 51 -5.98 -7.17 -20.75
CA PRO A 51 -5.35 -7.83 -21.89
C PRO A 51 -4.97 -9.30 -21.62
N TYR A 52 -4.83 -9.67 -20.34
CA TYR A 52 -4.54 -11.03 -19.88
C TYR A 52 -5.79 -11.74 -19.33
N ALA A 53 -6.99 -11.29 -19.70
CA ALA A 53 -8.26 -11.93 -19.39
C ALA A 53 -9.00 -12.34 -20.65
N THR A 54 -9.74 -13.42 -20.55
CA THR A 54 -10.70 -13.88 -21.55
C THR A 54 -12.06 -13.23 -21.26
N CYS A 55 -12.65 -12.61 -22.28
CA CYS A 55 -14.02 -12.10 -22.22
C CYS A 55 -15.02 -13.24 -22.43
N ILE A 56 -16.02 -13.33 -21.57
CA ILE A 56 -17.10 -14.31 -21.62
C ILE A 56 -18.42 -13.57 -21.71
N ASP A 57 -19.12 -13.74 -22.82
CA ASP A 57 -20.42 -13.13 -23.05
C ASP A 57 -21.49 -13.80 -22.16
N THR A 58 -22.37 -12.99 -21.58
CA THR A 58 -23.48 -13.48 -20.74
C THR A 58 -24.80 -12.90 -21.21
N LEU A 59 -25.91 -13.42 -20.70
CA LEU A 59 -27.23 -12.90 -21.06
C LEU A 59 -27.44 -11.46 -20.60
N GLU A 60 -26.83 -11.05 -19.47
CA GLU A 60 -27.03 -9.71 -18.91
C GLU A 60 -26.00 -8.68 -19.39
N SER A 61 -24.76 -9.11 -19.64
CA SER A 61 -23.62 -8.31 -20.09
C SER A 61 -22.44 -9.26 -20.40
N TYR A 62 -21.24 -9.01 -19.89
CA TYR A 62 -20.08 -9.87 -20.05
C TYR A 62 -19.29 -10.00 -18.75
N LEU A 63 -18.55 -11.09 -18.63
CA LEU A 63 -17.63 -11.38 -17.54
C LEU A 63 -16.20 -11.41 -18.09
N CYS A 64 -15.24 -11.02 -17.26
CA CYS A 64 -13.83 -11.13 -17.58
C CYS A 64 -13.20 -12.16 -16.64
N GLN A 65 -12.48 -13.13 -17.20
CA GLN A 65 -11.77 -14.14 -16.41
C GLN A 65 -10.27 -14.09 -16.73
N CYS A 66 -9.42 -13.92 -15.71
CA CYS A 66 -7.97 -13.94 -15.91
C CYS A 66 -7.50 -15.27 -16.53
N ASN A 67 -6.57 -15.17 -17.49
CA ASN A 67 -6.02 -16.33 -18.19
C ASN A 67 -5.20 -17.21 -17.24
N ALA A 68 -4.97 -18.47 -17.62
CA ALA A 68 -4.11 -19.36 -16.87
C ALA A 68 -2.71 -18.73 -16.66
N LYS A 69 -2.15 -18.87 -15.45
CA LYS A 69 -0.91 -18.20 -14.95
C LYS A 69 -1.08 -16.74 -14.53
N TYR A 70 -2.27 -16.18 -14.70
CA TYR A 70 -2.62 -14.87 -14.16
C TYR A 70 -3.64 -15.01 -13.03
N ILE A 71 -3.54 -14.09 -12.08
CA ILE A 71 -4.37 -14.02 -10.89
C ILE A 71 -5.13 -12.70 -10.89
N ASP A 72 -6.38 -12.74 -10.43
CA ASP A 72 -7.26 -11.58 -10.40
C ASP A 72 -6.97 -10.71 -9.17
N VAL A 73 -6.53 -9.47 -9.41
CA VAL A 73 -6.28 -8.46 -8.37
C VAL A 73 -7.22 -7.28 -8.44
N SER A 74 -8.29 -7.41 -9.22
CA SER A 74 -9.20 -6.30 -9.50
C SER A 74 -9.81 -5.73 -8.22
N SER A 75 -10.12 -6.58 -7.23
CA SER A 75 -10.68 -6.19 -5.93
C SER A 75 -9.81 -5.20 -5.15
N ARG A 76 -8.47 -5.31 -5.21
CA ARG A 76 -7.53 -4.38 -4.54
C ARG A 76 -7.66 -2.95 -5.07
N TYR A 77 -8.06 -2.80 -6.33
CA TYR A 77 -8.22 -1.51 -7.00
C TYR A 77 -9.69 -1.06 -7.08
N GLY A 78 -10.60 -1.75 -6.39
CA GLY A 78 -12.04 -1.46 -6.47
C GLY A 78 -12.65 -1.73 -7.85
N LEU A 79 -12.02 -2.59 -8.66
CA LEU A 79 -12.48 -2.95 -9.99
C LEU A 79 -13.30 -4.25 -9.96
N LYS A 80 -14.17 -4.43 -10.96
CA LYS A 80 -14.88 -5.71 -11.20
C LYS A 80 -13.89 -6.84 -11.49
N PRO A 81 -14.25 -8.12 -11.29
CA PRO A 81 -13.37 -9.25 -11.61
C PRO A 81 -12.85 -9.25 -13.05
N GLY A 82 -11.61 -9.72 -13.25
CA GLY A 82 -10.92 -9.89 -14.53
C GLY A 82 -10.50 -8.61 -15.25
N ARG A 83 -10.62 -7.45 -14.59
CA ARG A 83 -10.21 -6.14 -15.14
C ARG A 83 -8.73 -5.86 -14.95
N ARG A 84 -8.16 -6.44 -13.90
CA ARG A 84 -6.72 -6.40 -13.64
C ARG A 84 -6.22 -7.79 -13.26
N CYS A 85 -5.42 -8.36 -14.15
CA CYS A 85 -4.80 -9.67 -13.96
C CYS A 85 -3.28 -9.48 -13.82
N ALA A 86 -2.72 -9.92 -12.72
CA ALA A 86 -1.26 -9.93 -12.51
C ALA A 86 -0.71 -11.30 -12.89
N GLN A 87 0.53 -11.36 -13.39
CA GLN A 87 1.19 -12.63 -13.60
C GLN A 87 1.58 -13.22 -12.24
N SER A 88 1.26 -14.49 -11.98
CA SER A 88 1.75 -15.17 -10.79
C SER A 88 3.26 -15.38 -10.94
N MET A 89 4.05 -14.41 -10.49
CA MET A 89 5.50 -14.54 -10.35
C MET A 89 5.77 -15.00 -8.92
N ASN A 90 6.37 -16.18 -8.75
CA ASN A 90 6.88 -16.59 -7.46
C ASN A 90 8.18 -15.81 -7.17
N HIS A 91 8.04 -14.59 -6.68
CA HIS A 91 9.17 -13.75 -6.24
C HIS A 91 9.99 -14.39 -5.11
N CYS A 92 9.42 -15.37 -4.39
CA CYS A 92 10.09 -16.11 -3.33
C CYS A 92 10.94 -17.29 -3.83
N ALA A 93 10.84 -17.67 -5.11
CA ALA A 93 11.63 -18.77 -5.68
C ALA A 93 13.12 -18.42 -5.78
N SER A 94 13.46 -17.13 -5.90
CA SER A 94 14.84 -16.66 -5.96
C SER A 94 15.06 -15.47 -5.03
N ARG A 95 16.17 -15.47 -4.29
CA ARG A 95 16.58 -14.28 -3.50
C ARG A 95 16.85 -13.05 -4.35
N LEU A 96 17.04 -13.18 -5.67
CA LEU A 96 17.23 -12.04 -6.58
C LEU A 96 15.91 -11.36 -6.95
N THR A 97 14.77 -12.02 -6.76
CA THR A 97 13.45 -11.51 -7.15
C THR A 97 12.66 -10.92 -5.98
N ASN A 98 13.24 -10.88 -4.79
CA ASN A 98 12.67 -10.28 -3.60
C ASN A 98 13.71 -9.48 -2.81
N SER A 99 13.24 -8.54 -2.00
CA SER A 99 14.07 -7.73 -1.10
C SER A 99 13.90 -8.15 0.36
N CYS A 100 13.59 -9.42 0.66
CA CYS A 100 13.45 -9.87 2.04
C CYS A 100 14.82 -9.82 2.74
N ASP A 101 14.83 -9.51 4.04
CA ASP A 101 16.02 -9.73 4.87
C ASP A 101 16.42 -11.22 4.81
N LYS A 102 17.70 -11.53 4.98
CA LYS A 102 18.18 -12.92 5.09
C LYS A 102 17.54 -13.68 6.26
N ASN A 103 17.06 -12.95 7.28
CA ASN A 103 16.37 -13.45 8.46
C ASN A 103 14.84 -13.30 8.36
N ALA A 104 14.31 -12.99 7.18
CA ALA A 104 12.88 -12.94 6.91
C ALA A 104 12.45 -14.09 6.01
N ASP A 105 11.25 -14.60 6.26
CA ASP A 105 10.58 -15.57 5.41
C ASP A 105 9.77 -14.85 4.34
N CYS A 106 10.02 -15.21 3.08
CA CYS A 106 9.28 -14.71 1.93
C CYS A 106 7.98 -15.50 1.75
N ILE A 107 6.85 -14.80 1.72
CA ILE A 107 5.53 -15.37 1.48
C ILE A 107 5.04 -14.87 0.12
N THR A 108 4.76 -15.82 -0.79
CA THR A 108 4.17 -15.51 -2.09
C THR A 108 2.72 -15.09 -1.90
N LEU A 109 2.41 -13.87 -2.33
CA LEU A 109 1.05 -13.39 -2.47
C LEU A 109 0.59 -13.62 -3.92
N PRO A 110 -0.72 -13.52 -4.19
CA PRO A 110 -1.22 -13.66 -5.55
C PRO A 110 -0.48 -12.74 -6.54
N ASP A 111 -0.28 -11.45 -6.21
CA ASP A 111 0.34 -10.46 -7.12
C ASP A 111 1.78 -10.06 -6.82
N ASP A 112 2.28 -10.42 -5.66
CA ASP A 112 3.55 -9.93 -5.15
C ASP A 112 4.10 -10.92 -4.11
N TYR A 113 4.97 -10.44 -3.23
CA TYR A 113 5.43 -11.15 -2.06
C TYR A 113 5.44 -10.22 -0.84
N THR A 114 5.28 -10.81 0.33
CA THR A 114 5.51 -10.13 1.60
C THR A 114 6.63 -10.84 2.35
N CYS A 115 7.31 -10.14 3.25
CA CYS A 115 8.36 -10.71 4.08
C CYS A 115 8.01 -10.52 5.54
N ILE A 116 8.17 -11.58 6.30
CA ILE A 116 7.94 -11.57 7.74
C ILE A 116 9.23 -11.97 8.43
N CYS A 117 9.63 -11.26 9.49
CA CYS A 117 10.83 -11.65 10.23
C CYS A 117 10.62 -13.03 10.88
N ALA A 118 11.66 -13.85 10.85
CA ALA A 118 11.65 -15.17 11.47
C ALA A 118 11.43 -15.07 12.99
N THR A 119 11.01 -16.17 13.62
CA THR A 119 10.84 -16.22 15.07
C THR A 119 12.12 -15.81 15.81
N GLY A 120 12.00 -14.92 16.79
CA GLY A 120 13.14 -14.36 17.52
C GLY A 120 13.79 -13.17 16.83
N TYR A 121 13.26 -12.69 15.70
CA TYR A 121 13.63 -11.43 15.08
C TYR A 121 12.49 -10.42 15.17
N PHE A 122 12.83 -9.16 15.36
CA PHE A 122 11.91 -8.02 15.33
C PHE A 122 12.07 -7.25 14.03
N ASP A 123 10.94 -6.80 13.49
CA ASP A 123 10.90 -6.01 12.25
C ASP A 123 11.11 -4.53 12.58
N VAL A 124 12.26 -3.99 12.18
CA VAL A 124 12.58 -2.55 12.30
C VAL A 124 12.54 -1.85 10.95
N SER A 125 11.97 -2.49 9.92
CA SER A 125 11.91 -1.93 8.56
C SER A 125 11.15 -0.60 8.54
N SER A 126 10.12 -0.45 9.39
CA SER A 126 9.36 0.80 9.56
C SER A 126 10.25 1.99 9.91
N ASN A 127 11.26 1.77 10.75
CA ASN A 127 12.14 2.82 11.24
C ASN A 127 13.04 3.35 10.11
N ALA A 128 13.32 2.52 9.10
CA ALA A 128 14.04 2.91 7.88
C ALA A 128 13.09 3.28 6.72
N LYS A 129 11.77 3.43 6.95
CA LYS A 129 10.75 3.68 5.92
C LYS A 129 10.73 2.62 4.82
N LEU A 130 11.12 1.39 5.15
CA LEU A 130 11.11 0.24 4.26
C LEU A 130 9.83 -0.60 4.47
N PRO A 131 9.39 -1.37 3.45
CA PRO A 131 8.31 -2.33 3.64
C PRO A 131 8.69 -3.40 4.68
N ALA A 132 7.71 -4.07 5.27
CA ALA A 132 7.91 -5.07 6.31
C ALA A 132 8.84 -6.22 5.90
N GLY A 133 9.66 -6.69 6.85
CA GLY A 133 10.59 -7.82 6.72
C GLY A 133 11.85 -7.56 5.90
N ARG A 134 12.27 -6.29 5.78
CA ARG A 134 13.46 -5.86 5.00
C ARG A 134 14.66 -5.63 5.91
N VAL A 135 14.40 -5.35 7.18
CA VAL A 135 15.39 -5.23 8.24
C VAL A 135 14.88 -6.01 9.46
N CYS A 136 15.43 -7.21 9.64
CA CYS A 136 15.08 -8.09 10.75
C CYS A 136 16.25 -8.20 11.72
N THR A 137 16.08 -7.66 12.92
CA THR A 137 17.12 -7.67 13.97
C THR A 137 16.78 -8.69 15.03
N LEU A 138 17.79 -9.34 15.62
CA LEU A 138 17.57 -10.28 16.73
C LEU A 138 16.81 -9.57 17.86
N GLN A 139 15.74 -10.20 18.34
CA GLN A 139 15.05 -9.78 19.54
C GLN A 139 15.93 -10.13 20.74
N THR A 140 16.80 -9.19 21.14
CA THR A 140 17.37 -9.23 22.48
C THR A 140 16.20 -9.00 23.44
N HIS A 141 15.87 -9.99 24.27
CA HIS A 141 14.83 -9.91 25.30
C HIS A 141 15.14 -8.90 26.42
N CYS A 142 15.97 -7.90 26.16
CA CYS A 142 16.12 -6.78 27.05
C CYS A 142 14.76 -6.05 27.06
N PRO A 143 14.07 -5.95 28.21
CA PRO A 143 12.93 -5.04 28.31
C PRO A 143 13.41 -3.68 27.82
N ALA A 144 12.62 -2.99 26.99
CA ALA A 144 12.96 -1.66 26.51
C ALA A 144 13.37 -0.80 27.72
N GLN A 145 14.67 -0.57 27.85
CA GLN A 145 15.21 0.19 28.97
C GLN A 145 15.10 1.66 28.62
N PRO A 146 14.76 2.52 29.59
CA PRO A 146 15.00 3.95 29.43
C PRO A 146 16.44 4.17 28.94
N THR A 147 16.59 4.87 27.83
CA THR A 147 17.87 5.05 27.13
C THR A 147 18.13 6.53 26.93
N ASP A 148 19.30 6.97 27.41
CA ASP A 148 19.80 8.30 27.11
C ASP A 148 20.79 8.21 25.94
N LEU A 149 20.50 8.92 24.86
CA LEU A 149 21.39 9.04 23.70
C LEU A 149 21.97 10.44 23.67
N VAL A 150 23.29 10.56 23.60
CA VAL A 150 23.96 11.86 23.44
C VAL A 150 24.76 11.85 22.15
N PHE A 151 24.40 12.73 21.22
CA PHE A 151 25.16 12.93 19.99
C PHE A 151 26.26 13.95 20.22
N LEU A 152 27.50 13.55 19.96
CA LEU A 152 28.65 14.45 19.87
C LEU A 152 28.93 14.74 18.40
N ILE A 153 28.65 15.96 17.93
CA ILE A 153 28.76 16.36 16.53
C ILE A 153 29.88 17.39 16.32
N ASP A 154 30.64 17.24 15.24
CA ASP A 154 31.67 18.22 14.86
C ASP A 154 31.00 19.43 14.21
N GLY A 155 31.18 20.60 14.81
CA GLY A 155 30.72 21.90 14.31
C GLY A 155 31.86 22.80 13.88
N SER A 156 33.02 22.25 13.57
CA SER A 156 34.15 23.04 13.08
C SER A 156 33.80 23.69 11.74
N GLY A 157 34.26 24.93 11.54
CA GLY A 157 34.03 25.66 10.29
C GLY A 157 34.57 24.96 9.03
N SER A 158 35.46 23.98 9.20
CA SER A 158 36.04 23.18 8.11
C SER A 158 35.04 22.23 7.44
N ILE A 159 33.97 21.83 8.13
CA ILE A 159 32.90 21.00 7.57
C ILE A 159 32.06 21.80 6.57
N GLY A 160 31.92 23.10 6.82
CA GLY A 160 31.07 24.01 6.06
C GLY A 160 29.60 23.88 6.44
N LEU A 161 28.93 25.04 6.58
CA LEU A 161 27.54 25.15 7.03
C LEU A 161 26.57 24.27 6.22
N ASN A 162 26.76 24.21 4.89
CA ASN A 162 25.89 23.43 4.02
C ASN A 162 25.94 21.92 4.31
N VAL A 163 27.12 21.37 4.58
CA VAL A 163 27.30 19.95 4.91
C VAL A 163 26.78 19.68 6.32
N PHE A 164 27.04 20.59 7.26
CA PHE A 164 26.53 20.49 8.61
C PHE A 164 24.99 20.40 8.64
N HIS A 165 24.28 21.36 8.03
CA HIS A 165 22.82 21.36 8.03
C HIS A 165 22.20 20.22 7.21
N ASN A 166 22.71 19.93 6.01
CA ASN A 166 22.04 19.01 5.08
C ASN A 166 22.49 17.55 5.22
N GLU A 167 23.64 17.28 5.81
CA GLU A 167 24.15 15.91 5.98
C GLU A 167 24.22 15.51 7.46
N VAL A 168 24.86 16.32 8.31
CA VAL A 168 25.05 15.96 9.73
C VAL A 168 23.73 16.04 10.50
N LEU A 169 23.04 17.18 10.47
CA LEU A 169 21.75 17.32 11.17
C LEU A 169 20.67 16.43 10.55
N ARG A 170 20.71 16.20 9.23
CA ARG A 170 19.85 15.22 8.56
C ARG A 170 20.07 13.82 9.11
N PHE A 171 21.33 13.39 9.23
CA PHE A 171 21.66 12.08 9.82
C PHE A 171 21.14 11.95 11.25
N VAL A 172 21.34 12.96 12.11
CA VAL A 172 20.84 12.90 13.49
C VAL A 172 19.31 12.75 13.50
N LYS A 173 18.59 13.52 12.67
CA LYS A 173 17.13 13.42 12.54
C LYS A 173 16.66 12.06 12.06
N ASP A 174 17.31 11.51 11.03
CA ASP A 174 16.99 10.19 10.50
C ASP A 174 17.30 9.08 11.53
N PHE A 175 18.34 9.26 12.35
CA PHE A 175 18.73 8.28 13.36
C PHE A 175 17.78 8.27 14.58
N ILE A 176 17.33 9.44 15.05
CA ILE A 176 16.38 9.49 16.18
C ILE A 176 15.02 8.87 15.82
N GLU A 177 14.63 8.83 14.54
CA GLU A 177 13.41 8.13 14.06
C GLU A 177 13.41 6.63 14.38
N LEU A 178 14.56 6.05 14.73
CA LEU A 178 14.67 4.65 15.14
C LEU A 178 14.18 4.39 16.58
N PHE A 179 13.90 5.44 17.36
CA PHE A 179 13.61 5.34 18.79
C PHE A 179 12.27 5.97 19.17
N ASP A 180 11.64 5.41 20.20
CA ASP A 180 10.48 6.01 20.85
C ASP A 180 10.94 7.14 21.79
N ILE A 181 10.87 8.37 21.29
CA ILE A 181 11.26 9.57 22.03
C ILE A 181 10.18 9.93 23.05
N SER A 182 10.51 9.81 24.34
CA SER A 182 9.66 10.24 25.45
C SER A 182 10.48 10.41 26.73
N PRO A 183 10.00 11.19 27.72
CA PRO A 183 10.74 11.37 28.98
C PRO A 183 10.94 10.09 29.79
N GLN A 184 10.14 9.04 29.52
CA GLN A 184 10.18 7.76 30.23
C GLN A 184 10.88 6.64 29.44
N GLN A 185 11.24 6.87 28.18
CA GLN A 185 11.84 5.87 27.30
C GLN A 185 13.15 6.39 26.71
N THR A 186 13.14 7.02 25.53
CA THR A 186 14.37 7.55 24.94
C THR A 186 14.45 9.06 25.09
N ARG A 187 15.53 9.55 25.71
CA ARG A 187 15.88 10.96 25.79
C ARG A 187 17.12 11.23 24.95
N VAL A 188 17.16 12.38 24.29
CA VAL A 188 18.24 12.72 23.36
C VAL A 188 18.87 14.05 23.76
N GLY A 189 20.19 14.05 23.85
CA GLY A 189 21.00 15.26 23.97
C GLY A 189 21.89 15.43 22.74
N VAL A 190 22.26 16.67 22.45
CA VAL A 190 23.15 17.01 21.34
C VAL A 190 24.21 17.99 21.85
N VAL A 191 25.48 17.66 21.59
CA VAL A 191 26.64 18.46 21.97
C VAL A 191 27.47 18.68 20.71
N GLN A 192 27.72 19.94 20.38
CA GLN A 192 28.61 20.32 19.30
C GLN A 192 30.02 20.54 19.86
N PHE A 193 31.04 20.05 19.16
CA PHE A 193 32.44 20.33 19.47
C PHE A 193 33.16 21.02 18.30
N SER A 194 34.05 21.94 18.64
CA SER A 194 35.00 22.56 17.71
C SER A 194 36.23 23.03 18.51
N HIS A 195 36.51 24.35 18.53
CA HIS A 195 37.41 24.98 19.50
C HIS A 195 36.78 25.15 20.88
N ILE A 196 35.44 25.16 20.94
CA ILE A 196 34.63 25.30 22.16
C ILE A 196 33.57 24.21 22.13
N ILE A 197 33.21 23.67 23.31
CA ILE A 197 32.09 22.73 23.46
C ILE A 197 30.80 23.52 23.66
N ARG A 198 29.76 23.19 22.90
CA ARG A 198 28.42 23.76 23.04
C ARG A 198 27.41 22.67 23.31
N HIS A 199 26.61 22.87 24.36
CA HIS A 199 25.48 22.01 24.65
C HIS A 199 24.26 22.58 23.92
N GLU A 200 23.83 21.89 22.86
CA GLU A 200 22.73 22.34 22.00
C GLU A 200 21.37 21.87 22.54
N ILE A 201 21.31 20.61 23.00
CA ILE A 201 20.08 20.00 23.54
C ILE A 201 20.45 19.18 24.77
N TYR A 202 19.84 19.47 25.91
CA TYR A 202 19.91 18.63 27.11
C TYR A 202 18.85 17.52 27.06
N LEU A 203 19.11 16.41 27.75
CA LEU A 203 18.25 15.21 27.75
C LEU A 203 16.79 15.47 28.15
N ASN A 204 16.51 16.53 28.92
CA ASN A 204 15.15 16.87 29.37
C ASN A 204 14.49 18.01 28.57
N ASP A 205 15.16 18.57 27.56
CA ASP A 205 14.65 19.71 26.82
C ASP A 205 13.52 19.33 25.85
N CYS A 206 13.60 18.12 25.28
CA CYS A 206 12.62 17.63 24.32
C CYS A 206 11.85 16.42 24.87
N SER A 207 10.52 16.51 24.85
CA SER A 207 9.62 15.48 25.38
C SER A 207 8.94 14.63 24.30
N SER A 208 9.05 15.05 23.04
CA SER A 208 8.45 14.39 21.89
C SER A 208 9.36 14.43 20.67
N MET A 209 9.12 13.53 19.72
CA MET A 209 9.83 13.47 18.44
C MET A 209 9.80 14.81 17.69
N GLU A 210 8.64 15.47 17.62
CA GLU A 210 8.46 16.73 16.90
C GLU A 210 9.32 17.85 17.53
N GLN A 211 9.27 18.00 18.85
CA GLN A 211 10.11 18.99 19.56
C GLN A 211 11.59 18.76 19.32
N LEU A 212 12.03 17.50 19.35
CA LEU A 212 13.42 17.14 19.14
C LEU A 212 13.87 17.43 17.71
N LYS A 213 13.04 17.13 16.70
CA LYS A 213 13.33 17.45 15.30
C LYS A 213 13.42 18.94 15.04
N ASP A 214 12.53 19.72 15.64
CA ASP A 214 12.56 21.18 15.56
C ASP A 214 13.81 21.75 16.24
N ALA A 215 14.15 21.27 17.44
CA ALA A 215 15.36 21.68 18.14
C ALA A 215 16.63 21.38 17.33
N ILE A 216 16.75 20.17 16.77
CA ILE A 216 17.88 19.80 15.92
C ILE A 216 17.95 20.67 14.65
N SER A 217 16.80 21.10 14.10
CA SER A 217 16.77 21.96 12.90
C SER A 217 17.36 23.35 13.13
N ASN A 218 17.36 23.83 14.37
CA ASN A 218 17.80 25.18 14.74
C ASN A 218 19.24 25.23 15.27
N ILE A 219 19.97 24.10 15.25
CA ILE A 219 21.40 24.06 15.64
C ILE A 219 22.24 24.73 14.56
N GLU A 220 23.13 25.64 14.97
CA GLU A 220 24.04 26.43 14.11
C GLU A 220 25.49 25.96 14.16
#